data_AF-A0A2J8UUA9-F1
#
_entry.id   AF-A0A2J8UUA9-F1
#
_cell.length_a   1.000
_cell.length_b   1.000
_cell.length_c   1.000
_cell.angle_alpha   90.00
_cell.angle_beta   90.00
_cell.angle_gamma   90.00
#
_symmetry.space_group_name_H-M   'P 1'
#
loop_
_entity.id
_entity.type
_entity.pdbx_description
1 polymer ?
#
loop_
_entity_poly.entity_id
_entity_poly.type
_entity_poly.pdbx_seq_one_letter_code
_entity_poly.pdbx_strand_id
1 'polypeptide(L)'
;LREMLIRVNMEDLREQTHTRHYELYRRCKLEEMGFKDTDPDSKPFSLQETYEAKRNEFLGELQKKEEEMRQMFVMRVKEKEAELKEAEKELHEKFDLLKRTHQEEKKKVEDKKKELEEEVNNFQKKKAAAQLLQSQAQQSGAQQTKKDKDKKNPWLCTE
;
A
#
# COMPACT_ATOMS: atom_id res chain seq x y z
N LEU A 1 -64.51 13.87 78.82
CA LEU A 1 -64.70 12.59 78.08
C LEU A 1 -64.49 12.75 76.57
N ARG A 2 -65.25 13.60 75.87
CA ARG A 2 -65.08 13.86 74.41
C ARG A 2 -63.65 14.22 73.98
N GLU A 3 -63.04 15.20 74.65
CA GLU A 3 -61.65 15.62 74.38
C GLU A 3 -60.59 14.54 74.70
N MET A 4 -60.94 13.58 75.56
CA MET A 4 -60.05 12.46 75.87
C MET A 4 -60.11 11.42 74.73
N LEU A 5 -61.31 11.08 74.27
CA LEU A 5 -61.54 10.18 73.14
C LEU A 5 -60.93 10.73 71.84
N ILE A 6 -61.08 12.03 71.57
CA ILE A 6 -60.46 12.66 70.38
C ILE A 6 -58.93 12.52 70.43
N ARG A 7 -58.31 12.80 71.58
CA ARG A 7 -56.85 12.65 71.73
C ARG A 7 -56.38 11.20 71.54
N VAL A 8 -57.05 10.23 72.14
CA VAL A 8 -56.69 8.82 72.00
C VAL A 8 -56.83 8.35 70.56
N ASN A 9 -57.92 8.69 69.88
CA ASN A 9 -58.13 8.29 68.49
C ASN A 9 -57.14 8.98 67.54
N MET A 10 -56.78 10.23 67.80
CA MET A 10 -55.74 10.93 67.04
C MET A 10 -54.36 10.30 67.26
N GLU A 11 -54.05 9.87 68.48
CA GLU A 11 -52.79 9.17 68.76
C GLU A 11 -52.75 7.81 68.06
N ASP A 12 -53.84 7.05 68.07
CA ASP A 12 -53.95 5.78 67.36
C ASP A 12 -53.80 5.95 65.84
N LEU A 13 -54.42 6.99 65.25
CA LEU A 13 -54.23 7.29 63.83
C LEU A 13 -52.78 7.65 63.50
N ARG A 14 -52.10 8.42 64.36
CA ARG A 14 -50.68 8.75 64.20
C ARG A 14 -49.82 7.49 64.27
N GLU A 15 -50.08 6.63 65.25
CA GLU A 15 -49.38 5.37 65.45
C GLU A 15 -49.58 4.42 64.27
N GLN A 16 -50.82 4.24 63.79
CA GLN A 16 -51.12 3.41 62.61
C GLN A 16 -50.44 3.95 61.35
N THR A 17 -50.45 5.27 61.17
CA THR A 17 -49.78 5.91 60.03
C THR A 17 -48.28 5.66 60.08
N HIS A 18 -47.67 5.73 61.26
CA HIS A 18 -46.24 5.49 61.41
C HIS A 18 -45.88 4.02 61.18
N THR A 19 -46.53 3.11 61.91
CA THR A 19 -46.16 1.69 61.95
C THR A 19 -46.60 0.89 60.73
N ARG A 20 -47.60 1.36 59.97
CA ARG A 20 -48.05 0.71 58.74
C ARG A 20 -47.67 1.47 57.49
N HIS A 21 -48.17 2.70 57.34
CA HIS A 21 -48.07 3.40 56.06
C HIS A 21 -46.65 3.89 55.79
N TYR A 22 -46.03 4.53 56.78
CA TYR A 22 -44.65 4.99 56.65
C TYR A 22 -43.66 3.83 56.56
N GLU A 23 -43.79 2.80 57.41
CA GLU A 23 -42.89 1.64 57.34
C GLU A 23 -43.00 0.88 56.02
N LEU A 24 -44.20 0.72 55.46
CA LEU A 24 -44.36 0.12 54.14
C LEU A 24 -43.66 0.95 53.05
N TYR A 25 -43.92 2.26 53.01
CA TYR A 25 -43.25 3.15 52.06
C TYR A 25 -41.73 3.11 52.21
N ARG A 26 -41.24 3.18 53.46
CA ARG A 26 -39.82 3.14 53.79
C ARG A 26 -39.17 1.85 53.30
N ARG A 27 -39.77 0.69 53.57
CA ARG A 27 -39.26 -0.60 53.10
C ARG A 27 -39.23 -0.67 51.59
N CYS A 28 -40.33 -0.31 50.90
CA CYS A 28 -40.38 -0.31 49.45
C CYS A 28 -39.31 0.63 48.84
N LYS A 29 -39.12 1.82 49.42
CA LYS A 29 -38.14 2.80 48.92
C LYS A 29 -36.70 2.34 49.14
N LEU A 30 -36.43 1.70 50.27
CA LEU A 30 -35.13 1.11 50.58
C LEU A 30 -34.83 -0.06 49.65
N GLU A 31 -35.81 -0.92 49.37
CA GLU A 31 -35.66 -2.04 48.44
C GLU A 31 -35.40 -1.56 47.00
N GLU A 32 -36.06 -0.49 46.55
CA GLU A 32 -35.79 0.18 45.27
C GLU A 32 -34.32 0.68 45.17
N MET A 33 -33.76 1.13 46.29
CA MET A 33 -32.35 1.54 46.40
C MET A 33 -31.39 0.36 46.65
N GLY A 34 -31.91 -0.88 46.76
CA GLY A 34 -31.13 -2.10 46.96
C GLY A 34 -30.84 -2.46 48.42
N PHE A 35 -31.46 -1.77 49.39
CA PHE A 35 -31.41 -2.14 50.81
C PHE A 35 -32.50 -3.18 51.12
N LYS A 36 -32.10 -4.37 51.57
CA LYS A 36 -33.01 -5.41 52.04
C LYS A 36 -32.80 -5.65 53.53
N ASP A 37 -33.89 -5.76 54.29
CA ASP A 37 -33.84 -6.21 55.67
C ASP A 37 -33.22 -7.62 55.67
N THR A 38 -32.02 -7.75 56.23
CA THR A 38 -31.31 -9.02 56.37
C THR A 38 -31.51 -9.50 57.81
N ASP A 39 -31.82 -10.78 57.97
CA ASP A 39 -31.91 -11.43 59.29
C ASP A 39 -30.61 -11.23 60.09
N PRO A 40 -30.65 -11.17 61.43
CA PRO A 40 -29.48 -11.00 62.29
C PRO A 40 -28.36 -12.03 62.05
N ASP A 41 -28.71 -13.22 61.55
CA ASP A 41 -27.79 -14.32 61.21
C ASP A 41 -27.41 -14.38 59.73
N SER A 42 -28.04 -13.57 58.87
CA SER A 42 -27.69 -13.50 57.46
C SER A 42 -26.56 -12.50 57.24
N LYS A 43 -25.51 -12.93 56.52
CA LYS A 43 -24.40 -12.04 56.14
C LYS A 43 -25.03 -10.83 55.41
N PRO A 44 -24.84 -9.58 55.89
CA PRO A 44 -25.56 -8.45 55.33
C PRO A 44 -25.30 -8.38 53.82
N PHE A 45 -26.37 -8.30 53.02
CA PHE A 45 -26.24 -8.08 51.58
C PHE A 45 -25.58 -6.72 51.40
N SER A 46 -24.27 -6.72 51.14
CA SER A 46 -23.51 -5.49 51.08
C SER A 46 -23.74 -4.88 49.70
N LEU A 47 -24.63 -3.89 49.66
CA LEU A 47 -24.82 -3.03 48.49
C LEU A 47 -23.46 -2.49 48.00
N GLN A 48 -22.54 -2.22 48.93
CA GLN A 48 -21.16 -1.84 48.65
C GLN A 48 -20.40 -2.93 47.89
N GLU A 49 -20.50 -4.21 48.24
CA GLU A 49 -19.89 -5.31 47.47
C GLU A 49 -20.43 -5.36 46.03
N THR A 50 -21.72 -5.08 45.82
CA THR A 50 -22.32 -5.04 44.48
C THR A 50 -21.81 -3.85 43.66
N TYR A 51 -21.69 -2.67 44.27
CA TYR A 51 -21.10 -1.49 43.63
C TYR A 51 -19.62 -1.69 43.31
N GLU A 52 -18.86 -2.31 44.21
CA GLU A 52 -17.45 -2.63 44.02
C GLU A 52 -17.28 -3.66 42.90
N ALA A 53 -18.12 -4.69 42.84
CA ALA A 53 -18.12 -5.67 41.76
C ALA A 53 -18.41 -5.03 40.40
N LYS A 54 -19.47 -4.20 40.29
CA LYS A 54 -19.76 -3.46 39.05
C LYS A 54 -18.63 -2.52 38.66
N ARG A 55 -18.04 -1.81 39.61
CA ARG A 55 -16.88 -0.93 39.34
C ARG A 55 -15.71 -1.72 38.78
N ASN A 56 -15.40 -2.88 39.35
CA ASN A 56 -14.32 -3.74 38.88
C ASN A 56 -14.61 -4.31 37.48
N GLU A 57 -15.86 -4.68 37.20
CA GLU A 57 -16.31 -5.10 35.87
C GLU A 57 -16.09 -3.99 34.82
N PHE A 58 -16.57 -2.78 35.10
CA PHE A 58 -16.36 -1.62 34.20
C PHE A 58 -14.87 -1.31 33.97
N LEU A 59 -14.05 -1.39 35.01
CA LEU A 59 -12.60 -1.19 34.88
C LEU A 59 -11.97 -2.28 34.01
N GLY A 60 -12.36 -3.53 34.18
CA GLY A 60 -11.90 -4.66 33.36
C GLY A 60 -12.31 -4.51 31.89
N GLU A 61 -13.56 -4.13 31.62
CA GLU A 61 -14.02 -3.86 30.26
C GLU A 61 -13.28 -2.70 29.60
N LEU A 62 -13.01 -1.63 30.35
CA LEU A 62 -12.27 -0.48 29.85
C LEU A 62 -10.84 -0.87 29.47
N GLN A 63 -10.15 -1.61 30.34
CA GLN A 63 -8.80 -2.12 30.06
C GLN A 63 -8.78 -3.06 28.85
N LYS A 64 -9.79 -3.93 28.72
CA LYS A 64 -9.91 -4.83 27.58
C LYS A 64 -10.09 -4.05 26.27
N LYS A 65 -10.98 -3.06 26.25
CA LYS A 65 -11.18 -2.19 25.07
C LYS A 65 -9.92 -1.40 24.73
N GLU A 66 -9.21 -0.89 25.74
CA GLU A 66 -7.94 -0.19 25.53
C GLU A 66 -6.89 -1.11 24.89
N GLU A 67 -6.76 -2.33 25.40
CA GLU A 67 -5.82 -3.31 24.87
C GLU A 67 -6.19 -3.76 23.44
N GLU A 68 -7.47 -3.99 23.16
CA GLU A 68 -7.97 -4.26 21.81
C GLU A 68 -7.61 -3.12 20.83
N MET A 69 -7.78 -1.86 21.25
CA MET A 69 -7.40 -0.70 20.44
C MET A 69 -5.88 -0.63 20.18
N ARG A 70 -5.06 -0.91 21.20
CA ARG A 70 -3.59 -0.96 21.04
C ARG A 70 -3.18 -2.08 20.10
N GLN A 71 -3.74 -3.28 20.24
CA GLN A 71 -3.45 -4.42 19.36
C GLN A 71 -3.85 -4.14 17.92
N MET A 72 -5.03 -3.57 17.70
CA MET A 72 -5.47 -3.13 16.37
C MET A 72 -4.54 -2.09 15.76
N PHE A 73 -4.05 -1.14 16.56
CA PHE A 73 -3.06 -0.18 16.11
C PHE A 73 -1.75 -0.87 15.68
N VAL A 74 -1.19 -1.74 16.52
CA VAL A 74 0.04 -2.48 16.22
C VAL A 74 -0.11 -3.33 14.96
N MET A 75 -1.26 -4.01 14.80
CA MET A 75 -1.53 -4.82 13.62
C MET A 75 -1.58 -3.97 12.36
N ARG A 76 -2.31 -2.83 12.38
CA ARG A 76 -2.36 -1.90 11.25
C ARG A 76 -0.99 -1.31 10.91
N VAL A 77 -0.18 -0.98 11.91
CA VAL A 77 1.19 -0.50 11.69
C VAL A 77 2.01 -1.58 10.98
N LYS A 78 1.97 -2.82 11.47
CA LYS A 78 2.68 -3.94 10.82
C LYS A 78 2.20 -4.20 9.40
N GLU A 79 0.90 -4.15 9.15
CA GLU A 79 0.32 -4.28 7.81
C GLU A 79 0.83 -3.18 6.88
N LYS A 80 0.81 -1.92 7.34
CA LYS A 80 1.33 -0.79 6.54
C LYS A 80 2.84 -0.84 6.32
N GLU A 81 3.62 -1.26 7.31
CA GLU A 81 5.05 -1.50 7.14
C GLU A 81 5.32 -2.61 6.11
N ALA A 82 4.53 -3.69 6.14
CA ALA A 82 4.64 -4.79 5.17
C ALA A 82 4.27 -4.35 3.74
N GLU A 83 3.15 -3.63 3.58
CA GLU A 83 2.73 -3.05 2.29
C GLU A 83 3.82 -2.13 1.71
N LEU A 84 4.40 -1.24 2.54
CA LEU A 84 5.47 -0.33 2.10
C LEU A 84 6.72 -1.11 1.68
N LYS A 85 7.09 -2.14 2.43
CA LYS A 85 8.25 -2.98 2.13
C LYS A 85 8.07 -3.76 0.82
N GLU A 86 6.86 -4.24 0.54
CA GLU A 86 6.54 -4.92 -0.72
C GLU A 86 6.58 -3.94 -1.90
N ALA A 87 5.99 -2.74 -1.75
CA ALA A 87 6.03 -1.70 -2.76
C ALA A 87 7.47 -1.25 -3.09
N GLU A 88 8.32 -1.10 -2.07
CA GLU A 88 9.75 -0.78 -2.26
C GLU A 88 10.49 -1.91 -3.00
N LYS A 89 10.23 -3.16 -2.63
CA LYS A 89 10.81 -4.33 -3.31
C LYS A 89 10.40 -4.38 -4.78
N GLU A 90 9.11 -4.21 -5.09
CA GLU A 90 8.63 -4.16 -6.48
C GLU A 90 9.27 -3.02 -7.27
N LEU A 91 9.46 -1.85 -6.65
CA LEU A 91 10.09 -0.71 -7.29
C LEU A 91 11.55 -1.01 -7.66
N HIS A 92 12.29 -1.65 -6.75
CA HIS A 92 13.65 -2.11 -7.02
C HIS A 92 13.71 -3.14 -8.15
N GLU A 93 12.81 -4.14 -8.14
CA GLU A 93 12.75 -5.14 -9.20
C GLU A 93 12.43 -4.53 -10.57
N LYS A 94 11.49 -3.58 -10.63
CA LYS A 94 11.15 -2.82 -11.84
C LYS A 94 12.34 -1.99 -12.33
N PHE A 95 13.06 -1.35 -11.42
CA PHE A 95 14.27 -0.58 -11.77
C PHE A 95 15.36 -1.48 -12.35
N ASP A 96 15.64 -2.63 -11.71
CA ASP A 96 16.67 -3.57 -12.16
C ASP A 96 16.31 -4.22 -13.50
N LEU A 97 15.02 -4.51 -13.72
CA LEU A 97 14.54 -4.96 -15.02
C LEU A 97 14.75 -3.89 -16.10
N LEU A 98 14.33 -2.65 -15.83
CA LEU A 98 14.47 -1.55 -16.79
C LEU A 98 15.94 -1.26 -17.11
N LYS A 99 16.81 -1.31 -16.10
CA LYS A 99 18.26 -1.16 -16.26
C LYS A 99 18.85 -2.25 -17.17
N ARG A 100 18.46 -3.51 -16.98
CA ARG A 100 18.87 -4.63 -17.85
C ARG A 100 18.38 -4.45 -19.28
N THR A 101 17.09 -4.17 -19.45
CA THR A 101 16.51 -3.93 -20.78
C THR A 101 17.22 -2.79 -21.50
N HIS A 102 17.47 -1.68 -20.82
CA HIS A 102 18.19 -0.55 -21.40
C HIS A 102 19.63 -0.91 -21.81
N GLN A 103 20.35 -1.68 -20.99
CA GLN A 103 21.69 -2.16 -21.34
C GLN A 103 21.67 -3.08 -22.57
N GLU A 104 20.70 -3.99 -22.66
CA GLU A 104 20.52 -4.87 -23.81
C GLU A 104 20.18 -4.11 -25.09
N GLU A 105 19.27 -3.13 -25.02
CA GLU A 105 18.93 -2.28 -26.17
C GLU A 105 20.11 -1.43 -26.61
N LYS A 106 20.84 -0.82 -25.67
CA LYS A 106 22.06 -0.07 -25.98
C LYS A 106 23.07 -0.95 -26.72
N LYS A 107 23.31 -2.16 -26.22
CA LYS A 107 24.20 -3.12 -26.87
C LYS A 107 23.72 -3.48 -28.29
N LYS A 108 22.42 -3.77 -28.46
CA LYS A 108 21.84 -4.07 -29.78
C LYS A 108 22.03 -2.92 -30.77
N VAL A 109 21.92 -1.67 -30.32
CA VAL A 109 22.14 -0.48 -31.16
C VAL A 109 23.62 -0.31 -31.51
N GLU A 110 24.52 -0.51 -30.54
CA GLU A 110 25.97 -0.47 -30.76
C GLU A 110 26.44 -1.54 -31.75
N ASP A 111 25.93 -2.77 -31.63
CA ASP A 111 26.25 -3.88 -32.55
C ASP A 111 25.78 -3.55 -33.98
N LYS A 112 24.52 -3.10 -34.16
CA LYS A 112 24.00 -2.68 -35.47
C LYS A 112 24.77 -1.51 -36.08
N LYS A 113 25.18 -0.54 -35.25
CA LYS A 113 25.99 0.59 -35.70
C LYS A 113 27.33 0.10 -36.26
N LYS A 114 27.98 -0.84 -35.56
CA LYS A 114 29.25 -1.42 -35.99
C LYS A 114 29.10 -2.20 -37.31
N GLU A 115 28.05 -3.01 -37.44
CA GLU A 115 27.74 -3.73 -38.69
C GLU A 115 27.58 -2.75 -39.87
N LEU A 116 26.81 -1.68 -39.70
CA LEU A 116 26.61 -0.66 -40.74
C LEU A 116 27.92 0.10 -41.08
N GLU A 117 28.75 0.40 -40.09
CA GLU A 117 30.06 1.02 -40.32
C GLU A 117 30.99 0.10 -41.14
N GLU A 118 30.98 -1.21 -40.86
CA GLU A 118 31.72 -2.21 -41.63
C GLU A 118 31.19 -2.33 -43.07
N GLU A 119 29.88 -2.35 -43.27
CA GLU A 119 29.25 -2.35 -44.59
C GLU A 119 29.61 -1.10 -45.41
N VAL A 120 29.54 0.09 -44.80
CA VAL A 120 29.93 1.35 -45.43
C VAL A 120 31.40 1.34 -45.82
N ASN A 121 32.29 0.88 -44.95
CA ASN A 121 33.72 0.78 -45.24
C ASN A 121 33.99 -0.20 -46.39
N ASN A 122 33.31 -1.36 -46.39
CA ASN A 122 33.41 -2.34 -47.46
C ASN A 122 32.88 -1.79 -48.80
N PHE A 123 31.78 -1.02 -48.77
CA PHE A 123 31.25 -0.33 -49.95
C PHE A 123 32.25 0.72 -50.48
N GLN A 124 32.86 1.52 -49.59
CA GLN A 124 33.88 2.50 -49.98
C GLN A 124 35.10 1.84 -50.61
N LYS A 125 35.61 0.73 -50.04
CA LYS A 125 36.71 -0.06 -50.64
C LYS A 125 36.35 -0.57 -52.03
N LYS A 126 35.17 -1.16 -52.21
CA LYS A 126 34.68 -1.63 -53.52
C LYS A 126 34.55 -0.49 -54.52
N LYS A 127 33.99 0.66 -54.10
CA LYS A 127 33.87 1.87 -54.93
C LYS A 127 35.24 2.38 -55.38
N ALA A 128 36.21 2.48 -54.47
CA ALA A 128 37.56 2.91 -54.78
C ALA A 128 38.26 1.95 -55.76
N ALA A 129 38.13 0.63 -55.55
CA ALA A 129 38.68 -0.38 -56.45
C ALA A 129 38.06 -0.28 -57.86
N ALA A 130 36.74 -0.12 -57.96
CA ALA A 130 36.04 0.04 -59.23
C ALA A 130 36.46 1.33 -59.97
N GLN A 131 36.61 2.45 -59.25
CA GLN A 131 37.12 3.70 -59.82
C GLN A 131 38.56 3.55 -60.35
N LEU A 132 39.42 2.83 -59.61
CA LEU A 132 40.79 2.57 -60.05
C LEU A 132 40.81 1.75 -61.35
N LEU A 133 40.02 0.68 -61.43
CA LEU A 133 39.85 -0.14 -62.64
C LEU A 133 39.34 0.68 -63.82
N GLN A 134 38.36 1.55 -63.61
CA GLN A 134 37.83 2.43 -64.66
C GLN A 134 38.89 3.42 -65.16
N SER A 135 39.70 4.00 -64.26
CA SER A 135 40.79 4.90 -64.63
C SER A 135 41.90 4.20 -65.42
N GLN A 136 42.23 2.94 -65.08
CA GLN A 136 43.17 2.12 -65.85
C GLN A 136 42.63 1.80 -67.25
N ALA A 137 41.34 1.46 -67.37
CA ALA A 137 40.71 1.17 -68.66
C ALA A 137 40.68 2.40 -69.60
N GLN A 138 40.52 3.60 -69.05
CA GLN A 138 40.59 4.84 -69.83
C GLN A 138 42.02 5.18 -70.31
N GLN A 139 43.05 4.83 -69.53
CA GLN A 139 44.45 4.99 -69.94
C GLN A 139 44.88 3.94 -70.98
N SER A 140 44.42 2.69 -70.90
CA SER A 140 44.70 1.65 -71.91
C SER A 140 43.97 1.89 -73.24
N GLY A 141 42.73 2.42 -73.20
CA GLY A 141 41.99 2.81 -74.41
C GLY A 141 42.64 3.96 -75.20
N ALA A 142 43.38 4.85 -74.53
CA ALA A 142 44.11 5.95 -75.16
C ALA A 142 45.40 5.51 -75.90
N GLN A 143 45.96 4.33 -75.57
CA GLN A 143 47.10 3.78 -76.30
C GLN A 143 46.70 3.03 -77.57
N GLN A 144 45.45 2.57 -77.69
CA GLN A 144 44.97 1.87 -78.89
C GLN A 144 44.55 2.84 -80.02
N THR A 145 44.03 4.03 -79.69
CA THR A 145 43.60 5.02 -80.70
C THR A 145 44.74 5.78 -81.39
N LYS A 146 45.98 5.69 -80.87
CA LYS A 146 47.17 6.26 -81.53
C LYS A 146 47.81 5.32 -82.57
N LYS A 147 47.46 4.03 -82.61
CA LYS A 147 48.09 3.06 -83.54
C LYS A 147 47.35 2.90 -84.88
N ASP A 148 46.14 3.43 -85.01
CA ASP A 148 45.32 3.31 -86.23
C ASP A 148 45.45 4.49 -87.22
N LYS A 149 46.21 5.54 -86.88
CA LYS A 149 46.36 6.74 -87.74
C LYS A 149 47.57 6.71 -88.68
N ASP A 150 48.30 5.59 -88.80
CA ASP A 150 49.52 5.46 -89.60
C ASP A 150 49.42 4.50 -90.82
N LYS A 151 48.23 4.08 -91.23
CA LYS A 151 48.04 3.32 -92.48
C LYS A 151 47.08 4.00 -93.44
N LYS A 152 47.49 5.15 -93.99
CA LYS A 152 46.92 5.65 -95.25
C LYS A 152 47.78 5.17 -96.40
N ASN A 153 47.17 4.31 -97.23
CA ASN A 153 47.47 3.88 -98.59
C ASN A 153 48.73 4.44 -99.28
N PRO A 154 49.49 3.58 -99.97
CA PRO A 154 50.23 4.05 -101.14
C PRO A 154 49.94 3.18 -102.38
N TRP A 155 49.72 3.91 -103.49
CA TRP A 155 49.84 3.55 -104.91
C TRP A 155 48.58 3.25 -105.74
N LEU A 156 48.35 4.20 -106.67
CA LEU A 156 47.58 4.15 -107.92
C LEU A 156 48.36 3.42 -109.03
N CYS A 157 47.67 2.75 -109.96
CA CYS A 157 47.91 2.68 -111.44
C CYS A 157 46.95 1.63 -112.07
N THR A 158 46.04 2.00 -113.00
CA THR A 158 46.12 1.84 -114.49
C THR A 158 46.32 0.38 -114.94
N GLU A 159 45.57 -0.21 -115.87
CA GLU A 159 44.94 0.25 -117.12
C GLU A 159 43.44 -0.06 -117.24
#